data_AF-A0A5N6T835-F1
#
_entry.id   AF-A0A5N6T835-F1
#
_cell.length_a   1.000
_cell.length_b   1.000
_cell.length_c   1.000
_cell.angle_alpha   90.00
_cell.angle_beta   90.00
_cell.angle_gamma   90.00
#
_symmetry.space_group_name_H-M   'P 1'
#
loop_
_entity.id
_entity.type
_entity.pdbx_description
1 polymer ?
#
loop_
_entity_poly.entity_id
_entity_poly.type
_entity_poly.pdbx_seq_one_letter_code
_entity_poly.pdbx_strand_id
1 'polypeptide(L)' 'MDPNEEVGLEERLKSALWLAIGKIVDDETIKLGVNATPQFIGALTEMVWTQIETVSQDLEYFAK' A
#
# COMPACT_ATOMS: atom_id res chain seq x y z
N MET A 1 -21.35 -10.97 3.88
CA MET A 1 -21.10 -9.56 3.57
C MET A 1 -21.59 -9.31 2.16
N ASP A 2 -22.14 -8.13 1.88
CA ASP A 2 -22.48 -7.75 0.50
C ASP A 2 -21.16 -7.57 -0.28
N PRO A 3 -20.97 -8.21 -1.45
CA PRO A 3 -19.74 -8.08 -2.24
C PRO A 3 -19.38 -6.62 -2.55
N ASN A 4 -20.37 -5.72 -2.64
CA ASN A 4 -20.12 -4.29 -2.86
C ASN A 4 -19.52 -3.59 -1.64
N GLU A 5 -19.79 -4.09 -0.43
CA GLU A 5 -19.18 -3.56 0.80
C GLU A 5 -17.69 -3.93 0.88
N GLU A 6 -17.32 -5.14 0.44
CA GLU A 6 -15.92 -5.59 0.41
C GLU A 6 -15.09 -4.79 -0.61
N VAL A 7 -15.61 -4.59 -1.82
CA VAL A 7 -14.96 -3.75 -2.84
C VAL A 7 -14.78 -2.32 -2.33
N GLY A 8 -15.82 -1.74 -1.73
CA GLY A 8 -15.74 -0.38 -1.18
C GLY A 8 -14.77 -0.25 0.00
N LEU A 9 -14.57 -1.31 0.78
CA LEU A 9 -13.57 -1.33 1.84
C LEU A 9 -12.16 -1.42 1.26
N GLU A 10 -11.93 -2.30 0.28
CA GLU A 10 -10.64 -2.46 -0.39
C GLU A 10 -10.17 -1.13 -1.00
N GLU A 11 -11.04 -0.44 -1.74
CA GLU A 11 -10.73 0.85 -2.35
C GLU A 11 -10.31 1.90 -1.31
N ARG A 12 -11.00 1.94 -0.16
CA ARG A 12 -10.66 2.85 0.94
C ARG A 12 -9.31 2.51 1.57
N LEU A 13 -9.02 1.22 1.77
CA LEU A 13 -7.75 0.77 2.31
C LEU A 13 -6.59 1.07 1.35
N LYS A 14 -6.75 0.78 0.05
CA LYS A 14 -5.77 1.13 -0.98
C LYS A 14 -5.55 2.64 -1.08
N SER A 15 -6.61 3.44 -0.99
CA SER A 15 -6.50 4.90 -0.97
C SER A 15 -5.71 5.41 0.25
N ALA A 16 -5.94 4.82 1.43
CA ALA A 16 -5.19 5.15 2.64
C ALA A 16 -3.71 4.73 2.52
N LEU A 17 -3.44 3.56 1.93
CA LEU A 17 -2.09 3.08 1.67
C LEU A 17 -1.34 4.00 0.71
N TRP A 18 -1.97 4.40 -0.40
CA TRP A 18 -1.41 5.37 -1.35
C TRP A 18 -0.98 6.66 -0.64
N LEU A 19 -1.83 7.22 0.22
CA LEU A 19 -1.52 8.44 0.95
C LEU A 19 -0.31 8.25 1.88
N ALA A 20 -0.22 7.11 2.57
CA ALA A 20 0.90 6.80 3.44
C ALA A 20 2.21 6.62 2.66
N ILE A 21 2.17 5.86 1.56
CA ILE A 21 3.31 5.65 0.67
C ILE A 21 3.77 6.96 0.04
N GLY A 22 2.86 7.81 -0.43
CA GLY A 22 3.19 9.13 -0.96
C GLY A 22 4.00 9.96 0.03
N LYS A 23 3.58 10.04 1.30
CA LYS A 23 4.32 10.76 2.34
C LYS A 23 5.74 10.20 2.56
N ILE A 24 5.88 8.87 2.61
CA ILE A 24 7.19 8.22 2.80
C ILE A 24 8.10 8.50 1.61
N VAL A 25 7.57 8.43 0.39
CA VAL A 25 8.30 8.72 -0.84
C VAL A 25 8.70 10.20 -0.88
N ASP A 26 7.81 11.11 -0.53
CA ASP A 26 8.11 12.55 -0.45
C ASP A 26 9.27 12.81 0.53
N ASP A 27 9.23 12.23 1.73
CA ASP A 27 10.28 12.36 2.74
C ASP A 27 11.66 11.85 2.25
N GLU A 28 11.70 10.73 1.52
CA GLU A 28 12.95 10.17 0.98
C GLU A 28 13.46 10.95 -0.24
N THR A 29 12.56 11.37 -1.13
CA THR A 29 12.94 12.12 -2.34
C THR A 29 13.50 13.50 -2.01
N ILE A 30 12.99 14.15 -0.95
CA ILE A 30 13.58 15.38 -0.39
C ILE A 30 15.04 15.15 0.02
N LYS A 31 15.35 14.06 0.72
CA LYS A 31 16.72 13.74 1.17
C LYS A 31 17.66 13.47 -0.01
N LEU A 32 17.14 12.83 -1.05
CA LEU A 32 17.90 12.46 -2.25
C LEU A 32 18.03 13.62 -3.26
N GLY A 33 17.25 14.70 -3.10
CA GLY A 33 17.23 15.83 -4.05
C GLY A 33 16.65 15.44 -5.41
N VAL A 34 15.73 14.47 -5.44
CA VAL A 34 15.05 13.99 -6.66
C VAL A 34 13.54 14.15 -6.52
N ASN A 35 12.79 13.88 -7.58
CA ASN A 35 11.33 13.84 -7.54
C ASN A 35 10.83 12.43 -7.88
N ALA A 36 9.76 11.99 -7.22
CA ALA A 36 9.04 10.79 -7.61
C ALA A 36 7.88 11.11 -8.55
N THR A 37 7.57 10.17 -9.45
CA THR A 37 6.39 10.28 -10.32
C THR A 37 5.16 9.67 -9.65
N PRO A 38 3.93 10.13 -9.99
CA PRO A 38 2.71 9.48 -9.54
C PRO A 38 2.64 7.99 -9.91
N GLN A 39 3.20 7.62 -11.07
CA GLN A 39 3.27 6.22 -11.53
C GLN A 39 4.17 5.38 -10.61
N PHE A 40 5.30 5.93 -10.15
CA PHE A 40 6.17 5.25 -9.19
C PHE A 40 5.44 5.03 -7.85
N ILE A 41 4.78 6.06 -7.32
CA ILE A 41 4.00 5.97 -6.08
C ILE A 41 2.89 4.91 -6.22
N GLY A 42 2.21 4.87 -7.36
CA GLY A 42 1.18 3.86 -7.62
C GLY A 42 1.72 2.44 -7.73
N ALA A 43 2.81 2.23 -8.47
CA ALA A 43 3.45 0.93 -8.55
C ALA A 43 3.93 0.44 -7.18
N LEU A 44 4.50 1.35 -6.37
CA LEU A 44 4.93 1.04 -5.01
C LEU A 44 3.74 0.72 -4.08
N THR A 45 2.61 1.41 -4.25
CA THR A 45 1.38 1.12 -3.50
C THR A 45 0.88 -0.29 -3.77
N GLU A 46 0.80 -0.72 -5.03
CA GLU A 46 0.39 -2.08 -5.40
C GLU A 46 1.39 -3.13 -4.89
N MET A 47 2.69 -2.86 -5.00
CA MET A 47 3.72 -3.76 -4.48
C MET A 47 3.58 -3.98 -2.96
N VAL A 48 3.36 -2.91 -2.20
CA VAL A 48 3.18 -2.99 -0.74
C VAL A 48 1.86 -3.67 -0.39
N TRP A 49 0.79 -3.43 -1.16
CA TRP A 49 -0.48 -4.13 -0.99
C TRP A 49 -0.31 -5.65 -1.07
N THR A 50 0.29 -6.16 -2.15
CA THR A 50 0.57 -7.59 -2.32
C THR A 50 1.48 -8.14 -1.21
N GLN A 51 2.44 -7.34 -0.74
CA GLN A 51 3.33 -7.76 0.34
C GLN A 51 2.59 -7.89 1.69
N ILE A 52 1.64 -6.99 1.99
CA ILE A 52 0.80 -7.06 3.20
C ILE A 52 -0.02 -8.36 3.20
N GLU A 53 -0.63 -8.73 2.06
CA GLU A 53 -1.38 -9.99 1.93
C GLU A 53 -0.50 -11.20 2.23
N THR A 54 0.70 -11.24 1.65
CA THR A 54 1.67 -12.32 1.84
C THR A 54 2.09 -12.44 3.31
N VAL A 55 2.49 -11.33 3.94
CA VAL A 55 2.94 -11.31 5.35
C VAL A 55 1.79 -11.67 6.30
N SER A 56 0.56 -11.29 5.97
CA SER A 56 -0.61 -11.64 6.77
C SER A 56 -0.87 -13.15 6.78
N GLN A 57 -0.67 -13.81 5.63
CA GLN A 57 -0.75 -15.27 5.55
C GLN A 57 0.36 -15.95 6.36
N ASP A 58 1.61 -15.49 6.20
CA ASP A 58 2.74 -16.01 6.98
C ASP A 58 2.49 -15.88 8.49
N LEU A 59 1.96 -14.73 8.93
CA LEU A 59 1.59 -14.50 10.33
C LEU A 59 0.53 -15.51 10.82
N GLU A 60 -0.49 -15.79 10.00
CA GLU A 60 -1.51 -16.78 10.32
C GLU A 60 -0.91 -18.19 10.44
N TYR A 61 0.02 -18.55 9.54
CA TYR A 61 0.70 -19.85 9.59
C TYR A 61 1.61 -19.99 10.81
N PHE A 62 2.32 -18.92 11.21
CA PHE A 62 3.18 -18.96 12.40
C PHE A 62 2.39 -18.97 13.72
N ALA A 63 1.16 -18.47 13.73
CA ALA A 63 0.31 -18.46 14.90
C ALA A 63 -0.45 -19.78 15.14
N LYS A 64 -0.54 -20.66 14.14
CA LYS A 64 -1.13 -22.00 14.22
C LYS A 64 -0.17 -23.01 14.85
#